data_AF-K9UWT9-F1
#
_entry.id   AF-K9UWT9-F1
#
_cell.length_a   1.000
_cell.length_b   1.000
_cell.length_c   1.000
_cell.angle_alpha   90.00
_cell.angle_beta   90.00
_cell.angle_gamma   90.00
#
_symmetry.space_group_name_H-M   'P 1'
#
loop_
_entity.id
_entity.type
_entity.pdbx_description
1 polymer ?
#
loop_
_entity_poly.entity_id
_entity_poly.type
_entity_poly.pdbx_seq_one_letter_code
_entity_poly.pdbx_strand_id
1 'polypeptide(L)'
;MLRNIGKILSIKFEKYRLIFFISLVVFAASFLITYISLNSKPTGWQYAEILAPKPLLKTVLSQKSIRNLDTSSIKVLKIPSGSAGNLYIFDYRSSQLCGTNGCLYSVYNESGNILLEFIANPYLPPKENLVQATDIDNSRFPCLIITQPISKANIVSRTRYCHHKGKYIRLNQALTEVGKYLEGEN
;
A
#
# COMPACT_ATOMS: atom_id res chain seq x y z
N MET A 1 77.93 32.58 14.70
CA MET A 1 77.40 32.68 13.32
C MET A 1 76.34 31.60 13.12
N LEU A 2 75.14 32.00 12.66
CA LEU A 2 74.12 31.31 11.85
C LEU A 2 74.12 29.76 11.86
N ARG A 3 73.01 29.03 12.01
CA ARG A 3 71.71 29.24 11.35
C ARG A 3 70.65 28.32 12.00
N ASN A 4 69.50 28.90 12.30
CA ASN A 4 68.27 28.25 12.73
C ASN A 4 67.46 27.89 11.47
N ILE A 5 67.09 26.62 11.25
CA ILE A 5 66.11 26.22 10.23
C ILE A 5 65.19 25.16 10.85
N GLY A 6 63.90 25.44 10.77
CA GLY A 6 62.83 24.92 11.62
C GLY A 6 62.55 23.43 11.51
N LYS A 7 62.19 22.84 12.65
CA LYS A 7 61.49 21.57 12.73
C LYS A 7 59.99 21.82 12.56
N ILE A 8 59.46 21.28 11.47
CA ILE A 8 58.04 21.24 11.12
C ILE A 8 57.29 20.47 12.21
N LEU A 9 56.16 21.04 12.65
CA LEU A 9 55.24 20.47 13.63
C LEU A 9 54.58 19.19 13.09
N SER A 10 55.20 18.02 13.32
CA SER A 10 54.60 16.71 13.00
C SER A 10 53.71 16.24 14.16
N ILE A 11 52.52 16.82 14.32
CA ILE A 11 51.63 16.47 15.44
C ILE A 11 50.22 16.12 14.93
N LYS A 12 49.92 14.80 14.97
CA LYS A 12 48.59 14.18 15.15
C LYS A 12 47.58 14.15 13.97
N PHE A 13 47.99 14.06 12.72
CA PHE A 13 47.04 13.87 11.60
C PHE A 13 46.34 12.50 11.56
N GLU A 14 46.94 11.44 12.10
CA GLU A 14 46.39 10.07 12.03
C GLU A 14 45.10 9.86 12.83
N LYS A 15 44.96 10.48 14.00
CA LYS A 15 43.78 10.29 14.87
C LYS A 15 42.52 10.99 14.31
N TYR A 16 42.69 12.17 13.70
CA TYR A 16 41.56 12.90 13.11
C TYR A 16 41.07 12.26 11.81
N ARG A 17 41.97 11.61 11.06
CA ARG A 17 41.64 10.87 9.85
C ARG A 17 40.71 9.69 10.15
N LEU A 18 41.00 8.93 11.22
CA LEU A 18 40.14 7.82 11.67
C LEU A 18 38.74 8.30 12.10
N ILE A 19 38.66 9.39 12.87
CA ILE A 19 37.38 9.95 13.34
C ILE A 19 36.52 10.45 12.18
N PHE A 20 37.15 11.10 11.19
CA PHE A 20 36.45 11.56 9.98
C PHE A 20 35.88 10.40 9.16
N PHE A 21 36.64 9.31 8.97
CA PHE A 21 36.16 8.13 8.28
C PHE A 21 35.00 7.44 9.00
N ILE A 22 35.08 7.31 10.33
CA ILE A 22 33.98 6.74 11.13
C ILE A 22 32.71 7.59 11.00
N SER A 23 32.84 8.92 11.08
CA SER A 23 31.70 9.83 10.93
C SER A 23 31.05 9.74 9.54
N LEU A 24 31.87 9.66 8.49
CA LEU A 24 31.38 9.54 7.11
C LEU A 24 30.63 8.21 6.88
N VAL A 25 31.13 7.11 7.44
CA VAL A 25 30.49 5.79 7.36
C VAL A 25 29.15 5.78 8.09
N VAL A 26 29.08 6.37 9.29
CA VAL A 26 27.82 6.47 10.07
C VAL A 26 26.80 7.36 9.36
N PHE A 27 27.24 8.47 8.75
CA PHE A 27 26.37 9.35 7.98
C PHE A 27 25.84 8.65 6.72
N ALA A 28 26.71 7.99 5.95
CA ALA A 28 26.31 7.23 4.77
C ALA A 28 25.36 6.06 5.11
N ALA A 29 25.60 5.35 6.22
CA ALA A 29 24.71 4.29 6.71
C ALA A 29 23.32 4.84 7.08
N SER A 30 23.25 6.04 7.67
CA SER A 30 21.99 6.69 8.02
C SER A 30 21.16 7.10 6.80
N PHE A 31 21.83 7.55 5.72
CA PHE A 31 21.18 7.83 4.43
C PHE A 31 20.74 6.54 3.70
N LEU A 32 21.47 5.43 3.84
CA LEU A 32 21.08 4.15 3.25
C LEU A 32 19.85 3.54 3.95
N ILE A 33 19.74 3.66 5.28
CA ILE A 33 18.58 3.14 6.03
C ILE A 33 17.29 3.89 5.66
N THR A 34 17.37 5.19 5.38
CA THR A 34 16.20 5.98 4.95
C THR A 34 15.76 5.65 3.53
N TYR A 35 16.69 5.30 2.63
CA TYR A 35 16.35 4.96 1.24
C TYR A 35 15.69 3.57 1.08
N ILE A 36 16.04 2.60 1.95
CA ILE A 36 15.50 1.23 1.85
C ILE A 36 14.03 1.15 2.30
N SER A 37 13.54 2.11 3.10
CA SER A 37 12.18 2.05 3.66
C SER A 37 11.06 2.44 2.67
N LEU A 38 11.38 2.91 1.46
CA LEU A 38 10.37 3.46 0.55
C LEU A 38 9.63 2.42 -0.32
N ASN A 39 10.01 1.14 -0.27
CA ASN A 39 9.46 0.11 -1.16
C ASN A 39 8.77 -1.03 -0.40
N SER A 40 7.87 -0.72 0.54
CA SER A 40 6.99 -1.77 1.09
C SER A 40 6.01 -2.20 -0.01
N LYS A 41 6.29 -3.33 -0.66
CA LYS A 41 5.32 -3.97 -1.56
C LYS A 41 4.00 -4.15 -0.81
N PRO A 42 2.84 -3.92 -1.46
CA PRO A 42 1.56 -4.25 -0.85
C PRO A 42 1.60 -5.71 -0.40
N THR A 43 1.52 -5.93 0.91
CA THR A 43 1.34 -7.28 1.43
C THR A 43 -0.01 -7.78 0.92
N GLY A 44 -0.05 -9.00 0.37
CA GLY A 44 -1.31 -9.61 -0.06
C GLY A 44 -2.35 -9.70 1.06
N TRP A 45 -3.51 -10.26 0.76
CA TRP A 45 -4.60 -10.42 1.73
C TRP A 45 -4.16 -11.18 3.00
N GLN A 46 -4.29 -10.55 4.16
CA GLN A 46 -3.98 -11.14 5.47
C GLN A 46 -5.18 -11.07 6.41
N TYR A 47 -5.14 -11.79 7.53
CA TYR A 47 -6.18 -11.69 8.55
C TYR A 47 -6.26 -10.29 9.14
N ALA A 48 -7.49 -9.80 9.32
CA ALA A 48 -7.74 -8.44 9.80
C ALA A 48 -7.17 -8.20 11.20
N GLU A 49 -7.20 -9.20 12.07
CA GLU A 49 -6.65 -9.13 13.44
C GLU A 49 -5.15 -8.87 13.49
N ILE A 50 -4.42 -9.27 12.44
CA ILE A 50 -2.96 -9.13 12.35
C ILE A 50 -2.59 -7.78 11.72
N LEU A 51 -3.29 -7.40 10.64
CA LEU A 51 -2.85 -6.31 9.78
C LEU A 51 -3.60 -4.98 10.00
N ALA A 52 -4.86 -5.02 10.45
CA ALA A 52 -5.65 -3.81 10.67
C ALA A 52 -5.39 -3.20 12.06
N PRO A 53 -5.28 -1.88 12.20
CA PRO A 53 -5.23 -1.22 13.51
C PRO A 53 -6.44 -1.60 14.37
N LYS A 54 -6.22 -1.90 15.66
CA LYS A 54 -7.30 -2.26 16.60
C LYS A 54 -8.48 -1.27 16.62
N PRO A 55 -8.26 0.07 16.61
CA PRO A 55 -9.37 1.03 16.56
C PRO A 55 -10.19 0.93 15.26
N LEU A 56 -9.52 0.70 14.13
CA LEU A 56 -10.17 0.51 12.84
C LEU A 56 -11.02 -0.77 12.84
N LEU A 57 -10.44 -1.90 13.28
CA LEU A 57 -11.15 -3.17 13.35
C LEU A 57 -12.40 -3.07 14.25
N LYS A 58 -12.28 -2.40 15.41
CA LYS A 58 -13.43 -2.12 16.28
C LYS A 58 -14.52 -1.31 15.56
N THR A 59 -14.13 -0.31 14.77
CA THR A 59 -15.06 0.51 14.00
C THR A 59 -15.79 -0.33 12.94
N VAL A 60 -15.06 -1.15 12.19
CA VAL A 60 -15.62 -2.06 11.17
C VAL A 60 -16.63 -3.03 11.81
N LEU A 61 -16.27 -3.65 12.93
CA LEU A 61 -17.13 -4.60 13.65
C LEU A 61 -18.31 -3.94 14.37
N SER A 62 -18.30 -2.61 14.56
CA SER A 62 -19.46 -1.92 15.14
C SER A 62 -20.61 -1.75 14.14
N GLN A 63 -20.35 -1.94 12.85
CA GLN A 63 -21.37 -1.78 11.81
C GLN A 63 -22.43 -2.88 11.91
N LYS A 64 -23.70 -2.49 11.74
CA LYS A 64 -24.85 -3.38 11.94
C LYS A 64 -24.79 -4.67 11.10
N SER A 65 -24.31 -4.57 9.85
CA SER A 65 -24.16 -5.70 8.92
C SER A 65 -22.96 -6.61 9.23
N ILE A 66 -22.00 -6.14 10.02
CA ILE A 66 -20.70 -6.81 10.24
C ILE A 66 -20.57 -7.31 11.68
N ARG A 67 -21.27 -6.73 12.65
CA ARG A 67 -21.10 -6.99 14.10
C ARG A 67 -21.23 -8.44 14.55
N ASN A 68 -21.89 -9.29 13.75
CA ASN A 68 -22.11 -10.70 14.06
C ASN A 68 -21.16 -11.63 13.27
N LEU A 69 -20.22 -11.06 12.50
CA LEU A 69 -19.26 -11.85 11.75
C LEU A 69 -18.11 -12.30 12.65
N ASP A 70 -17.63 -13.52 12.38
CA ASP A 70 -16.42 -14.05 12.98
C ASP A 70 -15.20 -13.28 12.45
N THR A 71 -14.52 -12.56 13.35
CA THR A 71 -13.35 -11.73 13.02
C THR A 71 -12.21 -12.52 12.43
N SER A 72 -12.08 -13.80 12.80
CA SER A 72 -11.03 -14.70 12.32
C SER A 72 -11.17 -15.02 10.82
N SER A 73 -12.37 -14.85 10.27
CA SER A 73 -12.65 -15.08 8.84
C SER A 73 -12.34 -13.86 7.97
N ILE A 74 -12.26 -12.67 8.57
CA ILE A 74 -12.12 -11.40 7.85
C ILE A 74 -10.68 -11.23 7.40
N LYS A 75 -10.51 -10.95 6.10
CA LYS A 75 -9.23 -10.57 5.53
C LYS A 75 -9.18 -9.09 5.22
N VAL A 76 -7.98 -8.55 5.18
CA VAL A 76 -7.71 -7.17 4.84
C VAL A 76 -6.52 -7.08 3.89
N LEU A 77 -6.65 -6.23 2.89
CA LEU A 77 -5.56 -5.78 2.04
C LEU A 77 -5.15 -4.38 2.49
N LYS A 78 -3.89 -4.21 2.88
CA LYS A 78 -3.32 -2.91 3.25
C LYS A 78 -2.62 -2.31 2.04
N ILE A 79 -3.03 -1.10 1.66
CA ILE A 79 -2.42 -0.35 0.56
C ILE A 79 -1.78 0.92 1.14
N PRO A 80 -0.43 1.01 1.13
CA PRO A 80 0.28 2.21 1.54
C PRO A 80 -0.14 3.42 0.71
N SER A 81 -0.41 4.55 1.36
CA SER A 81 -0.80 5.78 0.67
C SER A 81 -0.09 6.99 1.27
N GLY A 82 1.16 7.21 0.83
CA GLY A 82 1.96 8.41 1.08
C GLY A 82 1.73 9.09 2.43
N SER A 83 1.44 10.38 2.41
CA SER A 83 1.17 11.20 3.60
C SER A 83 -0.28 11.12 4.11
N ALA A 84 -1.15 10.33 3.47
CA ALA A 84 -2.59 10.26 3.79
C ALA A 84 -2.93 9.21 4.85
N GLY A 85 -1.95 8.36 5.22
CA GLY A 85 -2.16 7.14 5.96
C GLY A 85 -2.52 5.98 5.04
N ASN A 86 -2.55 4.76 5.57
CA ASN A 86 -2.82 3.56 4.78
C ASN A 86 -4.31 3.40 4.45
N LEU A 87 -4.59 2.71 3.35
CA LEU A 87 -5.91 2.19 3.03
C LEU A 87 -6.03 0.74 3.47
N TYR A 88 -7.24 0.36 3.87
CA TYR A 88 -7.58 -0.98 4.31
C TYR A 88 -8.83 -1.45 3.57
N ILE A 89 -8.68 -2.46 2.73
CA ILE A 89 -9.79 -3.07 2.00
C ILE A 89 -10.16 -4.35 2.73
N PHE A 90 -11.37 -4.40 3.27
CA PHE A 90 -11.86 -5.55 4.01
C PHE A 90 -12.60 -6.51 3.08
N ASP A 91 -12.24 -7.78 3.18
CA ASP A 91 -12.96 -8.93 2.65
C ASP A 91 -13.57 -9.69 3.83
N TYR A 92 -14.89 -9.61 3.95
CA TYR A 92 -15.60 -10.19 5.09
C TYR A 92 -15.75 -11.71 5.03
N ARG A 93 -15.51 -12.33 3.86
CA ARG A 93 -15.62 -13.78 3.63
C ARG A 93 -16.86 -14.46 4.24
N SER A 94 -17.97 -13.73 4.30
CA SER A 94 -19.21 -14.17 4.91
C SER A 94 -20.27 -14.40 3.86
N SER A 95 -20.95 -15.55 3.91
CA SER A 95 -22.10 -15.86 3.05
C SER A 95 -23.26 -14.87 3.23
N GLN A 96 -23.33 -14.17 4.36
CA GLN A 96 -24.34 -13.11 4.58
C GLN A 96 -24.05 -11.84 3.76
N LEU A 97 -22.78 -11.63 3.40
CA LEU A 97 -22.31 -10.48 2.62
C LEU A 97 -21.83 -10.88 1.22
N CYS A 98 -22.06 -12.13 0.83
CA CYS A 98 -21.80 -12.65 -0.50
C CYS A 98 -23.10 -13.17 -1.11
N GLY A 99 -23.36 -12.81 -2.37
CA GLY A 99 -24.48 -13.32 -3.15
C GLY A 99 -24.01 -13.82 -4.51
N THR A 100 -24.97 -14.07 -5.40
CA THR A 100 -24.70 -14.55 -6.77
C THR A 100 -23.77 -13.64 -7.57
N ASN A 101 -23.79 -12.33 -7.27
CA ASN A 101 -23.00 -11.32 -7.99
C ASN A 101 -21.62 -11.06 -7.37
N GLY A 102 -21.26 -11.75 -6.28
CA GLY A 102 -19.98 -11.58 -5.58
C GLY A 102 -20.14 -11.22 -4.11
N CYS A 103 -19.04 -10.80 -3.50
CA CYS A 103 -18.93 -10.44 -2.10
C CYS A 103 -18.79 -8.93 -1.91
N LEU A 104 -19.29 -8.42 -0.78
CA LEU A 104 -19.06 -7.05 -0.35
C LEU A 104 -17.62 -6.84 0.08
N TYR A 105 -17.01 -5.79 -0.46
CA TYR A 105 -15.73 -5.24 -0.02
C TYR A 105 -15.94 -3.78 0.38
N SER A 106 -15.28 -3.37 1.46
CA SER A 106 -15.33 -1.98 1.93
C SER A 106 -13.92 -1.46 2.16
N VAL A 107 -13.65 -0.26 1.63
CA VAL A 107 -12.38 0.44 1.70
C VAL A 107 -12.45 1.49 2.79
N TYR A 108 -11.52 1.43 3.74
CA TYR A 108 -11.40 2.37 4.85
C TYR A 108 -10.07 3.09 4.81
N ASN A 109 -10.05 4.32 5.34
CA ASN A 109 -8.80 4.93 5.80
C ASN A 109 -8.46 4.49 7.24
N GLU A 110 -7.29 4.88 7.73
CA GLU A 110 -6.85 4.61 9.11
C GLU A 110 -7.81 5.13 10.19
N SER A 111 -8.53 6.22 9.92
CA SER A 111 -9.49 6.83 10.85
C SER A 111 -10.81 6.08 10.95
N GLY A 112 -11.05 5.07 10.11
CA GLY A 112 -12.31 4.31 10.09
C GLY A 112 -13.41 4.89 9.21
N ASN A 113 -13.10 5.88 8.37
CA ASN A 113 -14.05 6.38 7.37
C ASN A 113 -14.12 5.43 6.18
N ILE A 114 -15.35 5.07 5.78
CA ILE A 114 -15.59 4.33 4.54
C ILE A 114 -15.40 5.27 3.34
N LEU A 115 -14.47 4.90 2.46
CA LEU A 115 -14.17 5.65 1.23
C LEU A 115 -14.82 5.04 -0.01
N LEU A 116 -15.06 3.73 -0.02
CA LEU A 116 -15.69 2.98 -1.11
C LEU A 116 -16.31 1.70 -0.56
N GLU A 117 -17.47 1.31 -1.11
CA GLU A 117 -18.01 -0.04 -0.97
C GLU A 117 -18.34 -0.57 -2.36
N PHE A 118 -18.04 -1.83 -2.62
CA PHE A 118 -18.30 -2.45 -3.91
C PHE A 118 -18.57 -3.94 -3.76
N ILE A 119 -19.36 -4.48 -4.69
CA ILE A 119 -19.55 -5.92 -4.84
C ILE A 119 -18.58 -6.42 -5.90
N ALA A 120 -17.85 -7.49 -5.59
CA ALA A 120 -16.90 -8.07 -6.51
C ALA A 120 -16.86 -9.60 -6.40
N ASN A 121 -16.69 -10.27 -7.53
CA ASN A 121 -16.43 -11.70 -7.58
C ASN A 121 -14.93 -11.96 -7.30
N PRO A 122 -14.58 -12.69 -6.22
CA PRO A 122 -13.18 -13.00 -5.89
C PRO A 122 -12.56 -14.07 -6.81
N TYR A 123 -13.38 -14.80 -7.57
CA TYR A 123 -12.93 -15.88 -8.43
C TYR A 123 -12.46 -15.32 -9.77
N LEU A 124 -11.19 -14.92 -9.82
CA LEU A 124 -10.55 -14.40 -11.00
C LEU A 124 -9.74 -15.47 -11.76
N PRO A 125 -9.52 -15.27 -13.07
CA PRO A 125 -8.54 -16.04 -13.82
C PRO A 125 -7.16 -16.02 -13.15
N PRO A 126 -6.32 -17.06 -13.35
CA PRO A 126 -4.99 -17.11 -12.77
C PRO A 126 -4.18 -15.85 -13.11
N LYS A 127 -3.35 -15.41 -12.15
CA LYS A 127 -2.45 -14.23 -12.26
C LYS A 127 -3.14 -12.87 -12.24
N GLU A 128 -4.47 -12.81 -12.08
CA GLU A 128 -5.19 -11.56 -11.88
C GLU A 128 -5.31 -11.21 -10.40
N ASN A 129 -5.21 -9.91 -10.10
CA ASN A 129 -5.50 -9.36 -8.78
C ASN A 129 -6.86 -8.65 -8.78
N LEU A 130 -7.67 -8.94 -7.76
CA LEU A 130 -8.98 -8.33 -7.56
C LEU A 130 -8.89 -6.81 -7.44
N VAL A 131 -7.95 -6.36 -6.62
CA VAL A 131 -7.67 -4.94 -6.44
C VAL A 131 -6.18 -4.70 -6.68
N GLN A 132 -5.90 -3.68 -7.49
CA GLN A 132 -4.55 -3.18 -7.73
C GLN A 132 -4.54 -1.69 -7.41
N ALA A 133 -3.52 -1.25 -6.68
CA ALA A 133 -3.27 0.19 -6.51
C ALA A 133 -2.43 0.68 -7.68
N THR A 134 -2.78 1.84 -8.23
CA THR A 134 -1.91 2.57 -9.16
C THR A 134 -1.04 3.56 -8.39
N ASP A 135 -0.24 4.34 -9.10
CA ASP A 135 0.51 5.42 -8.50
C ASP A 135 -0.40 6.44 -7.79
N ILE A 136 0.19 7.09 -6.79
CA ILE A 136 -0.46 8.12 -5.99
C ILE A 136 -0.45 9.41 -6.81
N ASP A 137 -1.56 9.70 -7.48
CA ASP A 137 -1.81 11.02 -8.06
C ASP A 137 -1.95 12.07 -6.94
N ASN A 138 -2.13 13.34 -7.32
CA ASN A 138 -2.35 14.50 -6.43
C ASN A 138 -3.47 14.32 -5.38
N SER A 139 -4.23 13.21 -5.41
CA SER A 139 -5.35 12.87 -4.52
C SER A 139 -4.98 12.31 -3.14
N ARG A 140 -3.68 12.27 -2.77
CA ARG A 140 -3.12 11.73 -1.50
C ARG A 140 -3.29 10.21 -1.32
N PHE A 141 -4.34 9.62 -1.86
CA PHE A 141 -4.57 8.18 -1.97
C PHE A 141 -4.39 7.71 -3.43
N PRO A 142 -3.85 6.49 -3.66
CA PRO A 142 -3.73 5.91 -5.00
C PRO A 142 -5.10 5.60 -5.59
N CYS A 143 -5.19 5.57 -6.92
CA CYS A 143 -6.37 4.99 -7.56
C CYS A 143 -6.36 3.47 -7.39
N LEU A 144 -7.56 2.89 -7.40
CA LEU A 144 -7.79 1.46 -7.31
C LEU A 144 -8.33 0.96 -8.64
N ILE A 145 -7.70 -0.07 -9.19
CA ILE A 145 -8.24 -0.84 -10.30
C ILE A 145 -8.90 -2.09 -9.71
N ILE A 146 -10.21 -2.20 -9.92
CA ILE A 146 -10.98 -3.38 -9.54
C ILE A 146 -11.18 -4.24 -10.78
N THR A 147 -10.64 -5.46 -10.74
CA THR A 147 -10.70 -6.43 -11.83
C THR A 147 -11.87 -7.38 -11.59
N GLN A 148 -12.69 -7.62 -12.61
CA GLN A 148 -13.83 -8.54 -12.56
C GLN A 148 -13.81 -9.51 -13.74
N PRO A 149 -14.19 -10.78 -13.52
CA PRO A 149 -14.37 -11.72 -14.62
C PRO A 149 -15.58 -11.29 -15.45
N ILE A 150 -15.54 -11.55 -16.74
CA ILE A 150 -16.71 -11.41 -17.62
C ILE A 150 -16.99 -12.75 -18.30
N SER A 151 -18.16 -12.89 -18.92
CA SER A 151 -18.58 -14.13 -19.59
C SER A 151 -17.69 -14.52 -20.77
N LYS A 152 -16.94 -13.57 -21.34
CA LYS A 152 -16.01 -13.82 -22.45
C LYS A 152 -14.71 -14.42 -21.94
N ALA A 153 -14.34 -15.57 -22.52
CA ALA A 153 -13.09 -16.26 -22.20
C ALA A 153 -11.86 -15.35 -22.38
N ASN A 154 -10.89 -15.47 -21.48
CA ASN A 154 -9.62 -14.74 -21.48
C ASN A 154 -9.72 -13.20 -21.45
N ILE A 155 -10.89 -12.63 -21.14
CA ILE A 155 -11.07 -11.19 -20.96
C ILE A 155 -11.53 -10.90 -19.53
N VAL A 156 -11.02 -9.82 -18.97
CA VAL A 156 -11.49 -9.27 -17.69
C VAL A 156 -11.88 -7.80 -17.87
N SER A 157 -12.78 -7.34 -17.02
CA SER A 157 -13.15 -5.95 -16.89
C SER A 157 -12.30 -5.30 -15.80
N ARG A 158 -11.64 -4.18 -16.11
CA ARG A 158 -10.84 -3.38 -15.17
C ARG A 158 -11.47 -2.01 -15.01
N THR A 159 -11.96 -1.71 -13.81
CA THR A 159 -12.59 -0.43 -13.51
C THR A 159 -11.70 0.40 -12.59
N ARG A 160 -11.34 1.62 -13.00
CA ARG A 160 -10.53 2.55 -12.20
C ARG A 160 -11.42 3.39 -11.30
N TYR A 161 -11.02 3.49 -10.04
CA TYR A 161 -11.62 4.35 -9.04
C TYR A 161 -10.53 5.26 -8.47
N CYS A 162 -10.77 6.56 -8.39
CA CYS A 162 -9.83 7.50 -7.80
C CYS A 162 -10.45 8.27 -6.65
N HIS A 163 -9.65 8.61 -5.65
CA HIS A 163 -10.12 9.35 -4.49
C HIS A 163 -10.37 10.82 -4.83
N HIS A 164 -11.58 11.31 -4.57
CA HIS A 164 -11.99 12.69 -4.74
C HIS A 164 -12.92 13.12 -3.61
N LYS A 165 -12.58 14.21 -2.91
CA LYS A 165 -13.40 14.82 -1.84
C LYS A 165 -13.87 13.82 -0.75
N GLY A 166 -12.98 12.92 -0.32
CA GLY A 166 -13.24 12.00 0.80
C GLY A 166 -13.87 10.67 0.41
N LYS A 167 -14.09 10.40 -0.89
CA LYS A 167 -14.60 9.12 -1.39
C LYS A 167 -13.91 8.72 -2.69
N TYR A 168 -14.00 7.45 -3.05
CA TYR A 168 -13.61 7.00 -4.38
C TYR A 168 -14.75 7.20 -5.38
N ILE A 169 -14.42 7.77 -6.53
CA ILE A 169 -15.33 7.89 -7.68
C ILE A 169 -14.88 6.95 -8.79
N ARG A 170 -15.85 6.34 -9.46
CA ARG A 170 -15.61 5.51 -10.66
C ARG A 170 -15.24 6.43 -11.83
N LEU A 171 -14.14 6.13 -12.52
CA LEU A 171 -13.70 6.92 -13.67
C LEU A 171 -13.97 6.18 -14.98
N ASN A 172 -13.12 5.23 -15.34
CA ASN A 172 -13.19 4.48 -16.59
C ASN A 172 -13.23 2.97 -16.35
N GLN A 173 -13.72 2.25 -17.35
CA GLN A 173 -13.74 0.81 -17.41
C GLN A 173 -13.15 0.37 -18.74
N ALA A 174 -12.24 -0.60 -18.70
CA ALA A 174 -11.63 -1.18 -19.88
C ALA A 174 -11.77 -2.69 -19.86
N LEU A 175 -11.94 -3.28 -21.05
CA LEU A 175 -11.89 -4.72 -21.24
C LEU A 175 -10.52 -5.08 -21.78
N THR A 176 -9.86 -6.02 -21.14
CA THR A 176 -8.48 -6.35 -21.45
C THR A 176 -8.27 -7.85 -21.28
N GLU A 177 -7.29 -8.39 -21.99
CA GLU A 177 -6.94 -9.80 -21.86
C GLU A 177 -6.38 -10.11 -20.46
N VAL A 178 -6.57 -11.35 -20.04
CA VAL A 178 -5.94 -11.89 -18.83
C VAL A 178 -4.42 -11.80 -18.97
N GLY A 179 -3.75 -11.29 -17.95
CA GLY A 179 -2.31 -11.06 -17.89
C GLY A 179 -1.82 -9.77 -18.55
N LYS A 180 -2.68 -9.02 -19.25
CA LYS A 180 -2.34 -7.69 -19.80
C LYS A 180 -2.77 -6.59 -18.83
N TYR A 181 -1.84 -5.73 -18.45
CA TYR A 181 -2.12 -4.57 -17.60
C TYR A 181 -2.62 -3.39 -18.44
N LEU A 182 -3.30 -2.44 -17.79
CA LEU A 182 -3.57 -1.14 -18.41
C LEU A 182 -2.23 -0.42 -18.52
N GLU A 183 -1.73 -0.26 -19.74
CA GLU A 183 -0.62 0.66 -20.00
C GLU A 183 -1.07 2.04 -19.56
N GLY A 184 -0.29 2.69 -18.68
CA GLY A 184 -0.57 4.05 -18.26
C GLY A 184 -0.55 4.94 -19.51
N GLU A 185 -1.66 5.62 -19.79
CA GLU A 185 -1.59 6.85 -20.59
C GLU A 185 -0.72 7.82 -19.78
N ASN A 186 0.54 7.95 -20.20
CA ASN A 186 1.46 8.99 -19.76
C ASN A 186 0.98 10.36 -20.26
#